data_AF-A0A820KSJ8-F1
#
_entry.id   AF-A0A820KSJ8-F1
#
_cell.length_a   1.000
_cell.length_b   1.000
_cell.length_c   1.000
_cell.angle_alpha   90.00
_cell.angle_beta   90.00
_cell.angle_gamma   90.00
#
_symmetry.space_group_name_H-M   'P 1'
#
loop_
_entity.id
_entity.type
_entity.pdbx_description
1 polymer ?
#
loop_
_entity_poly.entity_id
_entity_poly.type
_entity_poly.pdbx_seq_one_letter_code
_entity_poly.pdbx_strand_id
1 'polypeptide(L)' 'MNLTSMFDRICSSNIIIASQQRNEPDLTYEQKHEILNNLYKTNPINFIYRFGSLLTDDELKQNFYSNDDY' A
#
# COMPACT_ATOMS: atom_id res chain seq x y z
N MET A 1 -7.84 -12.32 -6.66
CA MET A 1 -7.32 -10.95 -6.45
C MET A 1 -5.80 -11.02 -6.31
N ASN A 2 -5.05 -10.12 -6.93
CA ASN A 2 -3.59 -10.16 -6.90
C ASN A 2 -3.05 -8.96 -6.10
N LEU A 3 -2.97 -9.10 -4.76
CA LEU A 3 -2.38 -8.08 -3.87
C LEU A 3 -0.99 -7.63 -4.35
N THR A 4 -0.27 -8.54 -5.00
CA THR A 4 1.00 -8.26 -5.67
C THR A 4 0.85 -7.14 -6.69
N SER A 5 -0.18 -7.14 -7.54
CA SER A 5 -0.41 -6.08 -8.55
C SER A 5 -0.69 -4.71 -7.92
N MET A 6 -1.38 -4.67 -6.79
CA MET A 6 -1.66 -3.42 -6.06
C MET A 6 -0.37 -2.87 -5.45
N PHE A 7 0.38 -3.72 -4.75
CA PHE A 7 1.67 -3.35 -4.17
C PHE A 7 2.70 -2.97 -5.24
N ASP A 8 2.71 -3.66 -6.39
CA ASP A 8 3.57 -3.34 -7.51
C ASP A 8 3.35 -1.92 -8.03
N ARG A 9 2.08 -1.51 -8.12
CA ARG A 9 1.70 -0.15 -8.52
C ARG A 9 2.19 0.90 -7.52
N ILE A 10 2.08 0.61 -6.22
CA ILE A 10 2.58 1.51 -5.16
C ILE A 10 4.11 1.58 -5.21
N CYS A 11 4.80 0.44 -5.33
CA CYS A 11 6.26 0.35 -5.42
C CYS A 11 6.85 1.07 -6.64
N SER A 12 6.09 1.09 -7.74
CA SER A 12 6.45 1.78 -8.99
C SER A 12 6.08 3.27 -9.00
N SER A 13 5.39 3.74 -7.96
CA SER A 13 5.04 5.15 -7.82
C SER A 13 6.18 5.95 -7.17
N ASN A 14 6.09 7.29 -7.24
CA ASN A 14 7.02 8.19 -6.56
C ASN A 14 6.63 8.46 -5.09
N ILE A 15 5.67 7.72 -4.52
CA ILE A 15 5.25 7.90 -3.13
C ILE A 15 6.28 7.29 -2.18
N ILE A 16 6.60 8.03 -1.12
CA ILE A 16 7.47 7.56 -0.05
C ILE A 16 6.75 6.47 0.75
N ILE A 17 7.24 5.23 0.67
CA ILE A 17 6.67 4.07 1.38
C ILE A 17 7.12 4.04 2.85
N ALA A 18 8.39 4.33 3.11
CA ALA A 18 8.94 4.47 4.46
C ALA A 18 9.92 5.64 4.53
N SER A 19 10.07 6.21 5.72
CA SER A 19 11.05 7.27 5.97
C SER A 19 12.45 6.67 6.03
N GLN A 20 13.26 6.87 5.00
CA GLN A 20 14.67 6.46 4.97
C GLN A 20 15.57 7.61 5.45
N GLN A 21 16.61 7.28 6.21
CA GLN A 21 17.63 8.27 6.58
C GLN A 21 18.57 8.56 5.39
N ARG A 22 19.19 9.74 5.36
CA ARG A 22 20.05 10.19 4.25
C ARG A 22 21.18 9.20 3.87
N ASN A 23 21.67 8.42 4.84
CA ASN A 23 22.77 7.49 4.64
C ASN A 23 22.31 6.02 4.51
N GLU A 24 21.01 5.77 4.46
CA GLU A 24 20.48 4.42 4.25
C GLU A 24 20.42 4.10 2.76
N PRO A 25 20.68 2.84 2.36
CA PRO A 25 20.46 2.41 0.99
C PRO A 25 18.98 2.47 0.65
N ASP A 26 18.64 2.72 -0.62
CA ASP A 26 17.27 2.70 -1.09
C ASP A 26 16.60 1.34 -0.82
N LEU A 27 15.31 1.37 -0.47
CA LEU A 27 14.55 0.14 -0.27
C LEU A 27 14.48 -0.68 -1.55
N THR A 28 14.80 -1.98 -1.42
CA THR A 28 14.57 -2.93 -2.50
C THR A 28 13.07 -3.14 -2.73
N TYR A 29 12.74 -3.68 -3.89
CA TYR A 29 11.36 -3.99 -4.24
C TYR A 29 10.69 -4.96 -3.25
N GLU A 30 11.42 -6.00 -2.82
CA GLU A 30 10.95 -6.95 -1.82
C GLU A 30 10.70 -6.28 -0.46
N GLN A 31 11.61 -5.41 -0.01
CA GLN A 31 11.44 -4.68 1.25
C GLN A 31 10.22 -3.75 1.20
N LYS A 32 10.00 -3.06 0.08
CA LYS A 32 8.80 -2.24 -0.11
C LYS A 32 7.53 -3.08 -0.02
N HIS A 33 7.49 -4.24 -0.67
CA HIS A 33 6.37 -5.19 -0.60
C HIS A 33 6.11 -5.67 0.83
N GLU A 34 7.16 -6.02 1.56
CA GLU A 34 7.04 -6.48 2.94
C GLU A 34 6.44 -5.38 3.84
N ILE A 35 6.93 -4.13 3.71
CA ILE A 35 6.41 -2.98 4.46
C ILE A 35 4.93 -2.74 4.12
N LEU A 36 4.57 -2.75 2.83
CA LEU A 36 3.19 -2.55 2.39
C LEU A 36 2.26 -3.66 2.90
N ASN A 37 2.69 -4.91 2.82
CA ASN A 37 1.94 -6.06 3.33
C ASN A 37 1.75 -5.99 4.85
N ASN A 38 2.79 -5.62 5.59
CA ASN A 38 2.71 -5.46 7.03
C ASN A 38 1.77 -4.32 7.40
N LEU A 39 1.85 -3.16 6.72
CA LEU A 39 0.94 -2.04 6.97
C LEU A 39 -0.51 -2.39 6.62
N TYR A 40 -0.73 -3.04 5.48
CA TYR A 40 -2.05 -3.49 5.03
C TYR A 40 -2.73 -4.38 6.08
N LYS A 41 -1.99 -5.32 6.68
CA LYS A 41 -2.51 -6.26 7.69
C LYS A 41 -2.69 -5.63 9.07
N THR A 42 -1.76 -4.77 9.49
CA THR A 42 -1.71 -4.27 10.87
C THR A 42 -2.48 -2.97 11.05
N ASN A 43 -2.54 -2.12 10.02
CA ASN A 43 -3.24 -0.85 10.05
C ASN A 43 -3.80 -0.50 8.65
N PRO A 44 -4.89 -1.19 8.23
CA PRO A 44 -5.50 -0.99 6.92
C PRO A 44 -5.99 0.45 6.71
N ILE A 45 -6.46 1.14 7.76
CA ILE A 45 -6.91 2.55 7.66
C ILE A 45 -5.75 3.45 7.25
N ASN A 46 -4.59 3.32 7.88
CA ASN A 46 -3.40 4.09 7.52
C ASN A 46 -2.88 3.71 6.13
N PHE A 47 -3.01 2.44 5.74
CA PHE A 47 -2.70 2.00 4.38
C PHE A 47 -3.54 2.75 3.34
N ILE A 48 -4.88 2.80 3.51
CA ILE A 48 -5.77 3.55 2.61
C ILE A 48 -5.44 5.04 2.64
N TYR A 49 -5.25 5.62 3.82
CA TYR A 49 -4.97 7.04 3.94
C TYR A 49 -3.72 7.46 3.14
N ARG A 50 -2.68 6.61 3.14
CA ARG A 50 -1.41 6.90 2.45
C ARG A 50 -1.42 6.52 0.97
N PHE A 51 -2.08 5.42 0.61
CA PHE A 51 -1.92 4.81 -0.71
C PHE A 51 -3.22 4.68 -1.50
N GLY A 52 -4.38 4.99 -0.90
CA GLY A 52 -5.70 4.80 -1.49
C GLY A 52 -5.90 5.52 -2.82
N SER A 53 -5.23 6.65 -3.05
CA SER A 53 -5.26 7.36 -4.33
C SER A 53 -4.59 6.61 -5.49
N LEU A 54 -3.81 5.56 -5.20
CA LEU A 54 -3.19 4.68 -6.18
C LEU A 54 -3.99 3.38 -6.40
N LEU A 55 -5.00 3.12 -5.57
CA LEU A 55 -5.86 1.95 -5.70
C LEU A 55 -6.99 2.25 -6.69
N THR A 56 -7.46 1.20 -7.37
CA THR A 56 -8.70 1.27 -8.15
C THR A 56 -9.92 1.25 -7.24
N ASP A 57 -11.05 1.74 -7.74
CA ASP A 57 -12.34 1.69 -7.02
C ASP A 57 -12.72 0.26 -6.62
N ASP A 58 -12.41 -0.74 -7.46
CA ASP A 58 -12.66 -2.15 -7.17
C ASP A 58 -11.76 -2.66 -6.04
N GLU A 59 -10.47 -2.30 -6.04
CA GLU A 59 -9.55 -2.64 -4.95
C GLU A 59 -9.98 -1.98 -3.63
N LEU A 60 -10.45 -0.73 -3.67
CA LEU A 60 -10.96 -0.04 -2.48
C LEU A 60 -12.24 -0.71 -1.95
N LYS A 61 -13.22 -0.97 -2.82
CA LYS A 61 -14.49 -1.61 -2.45
C LYS A 61 -14.29 -3.01 -1.89
N GLN A 62 -13.46 -3.83 -2.53
CA GLN A 62 -13.31 -5.23 -2.12
C GLN A 62 -12.48 -5.41 -0.85
N ASN A 63 -11.55 -4.49 -0.56
CA ASN A 63 -10.61 -4.65 0.55
C ASN A 63 -10.94 -3.78 1.77
N PHE A 64 -11.73 -2.71 1.62
CA PHE A 64 -11.85 -1.70 2.67
C PHE A 64 -13.25 -1.13 2.90
N TYR A 65 -14.16 -1.19 1.93
CA TYR A 65 -15.55 -0.82 2.15
C TYR A 65 -16.38 -2.09 2.39
N SER A 66 -16.92 -2.25 3.60
CA SER A 66 -18.00 -3.21 3.82
C SER A 66 -19.24 -2.72 3.09
N ASN A 67 -20.09 -3.64 2.61
CA ASN A 67 -21.34 -3.32 1.88
C ASN A 67 -22.41 -2.57 2.73
N ASP A 68 -22.04 -1.99 3.87
CA ASP A 68 -22.96 -1.47 4.89
C ASP A 68 -22.89 0.07 5.07
N ASP A 69 -22.29 0.81 4.13
CA ASP A 69 -22.37 2.28 4.11
C ASP A 69 -23.59 2.78 3.29
N TYR A 70 -24.79 2.26 3.62
CA TYR A 70 -26.10 2.75 3.14
C TYR A 70 -27.05 3.03 4.32
#